data_AF-A0A8X6NKL0-F1
#
_entry.id   AF-A0A8X6NKL0-F1
#
_cell.length_a   1.000
_cell.length_b   1.000
_cell.length_c   1.000
_cell.angle_alpha   90.00
_cell.angle_beta   90.00
_cell.angle_gamma   90.00
#
_symmetry.space_group_name_H-M   'P 1'
#
loop_
_entity.id
_entity.type
_entity.pdbx_description
1 polymer ?
#
loop_
_entity_poly.entity_id
_entity_poly.type
_entity_poly.pdbx_seq_one_letter_code
_entity_poly.pdbx_strand_id
1 'polypeptide(L)'
;MFITRTLVVNHIFKFLCRHVSVITDNAQTVKVINIKDGVNIFFRYYNLPIKLERPITESVRIILSHVKRKAELHHKKELIKQYYLASGASIANHADKDIDVYLKQNDVILDLNIPNSEAWPQASELIIGDVAYKVYYNPPTVKSLDLPDFIISGCPIRPHFILECASVSDSIFKWYRSISEENGKKLLNEGNTEIFMENERYWEKIHEGYMYFTCTSDIGCFLKVVCSPKQNDQIGPEYSVESKAVVEVAPEKFPFEERQEHTTIFSDNLSIRCLSYNILAKMYVEEQKYPYASEKARNTYYRKQVLLKELLGYKSDIICLQEVEDRVFERDLEPMLNLNGYVGFYTKKGGHRYEGVATFFRSSKFKYKRKYDILLNRIIKEKHIYEDLYAKIAGNCKDLNKLLSQNTVLQLVLLEHMDHPGSDILIANTHLYSNKDNPEVRLMQAAICTYFIEHIIKRKNIQKAGIIFCGDFNSLPDSPTYNFLMSNKQECSTIRNSENNADSTLKHYLCLDSACGVPEYTNFTGEFVGCLDYIFYSMDTLKVTEVIPMPRHDHVIAQVGLPSEYFPSDHIALICTLQWKK
;
A
#
# COMPACT_ATOMS: atom_id res chain seq x y z
N MET A 1 23.50 -31.99 26.26
CA MET A 1 23.67 -32.69 24.97
C MET A 1 22.88 -31.88 23.93
N PHE A 2 23.59 -31.00 23.23
CA PHE A 2 23.07 -29.98 22.32
C PHE A 2 22.91 -30.58 20.91
N ILE A 3 21.71 -30.53 20.33
CA ILE A 3 21.50 -30.78 18.89
C ILE A 3 20.57 -29.70 18.31
N THR A 4 21.23 -28.72 17.71
CA THR A 4 20.92 -27.97 16.47
C THR A 4 19.56 -27.27 16.27
N ARG A 5 19.51 -26.01 16.70
CA ARG A 5 18.81 -24.90 16.00
C ARG A 5 19.73 -24.30 14.93
N THR A 6 19.77 -24.84 13.71
CA THR A 6 20.59 -24.20 12.62
C THR A 6 20.14 -24.53 11.18
N LEU A 7 18.85 -24.58 10.86
CA LEU A 7 18.42 -24.90 9.49
C LEU A 7 17.32 -24.03 8.85
N VAL A 8 16.82 -22.97 9.49
CA VAL A 8 15.70 -22.18 8.91
C VAL A 8 16.11 -20.81 8.33
N VAL A 9 17.36 -20.36 8.50
CA VAL A 9 17.78 -19.01 8.04
C VAL A 9 18.45 -18.97 6.66
N ASN A 10 18.78 -20.12 6.05
CA ASN A 10 19.60 -20.17 4.83
C ASN A 10 18.83 -20.34 3.50
N HIS A 11 17.51 -20.56 3.50
CA HIS A 11 16.76 -20.76 2.25
C HIS A 11 16.12 -19.50 1.67
N ILE A 12 15.76 -18.51 2.50
CA ILE A 12 15.15 -17.25 2.04
C ILE A 12 16.21 -16.34 1.37
N PHE A 13 17.48 -16.40 1.79
CA PHE A 13 18.55 -15.59 1.21
C PHE A 13 19.08 -16.13 -0.14
N LYS A 14 18.92 -17.43 -0.42
CA LYS A 14 19.39 -18.03 -1.69
C LYS A 14 18.45 -17.78 -2.88
N PHE A 15 17.19 -17.45 -2.63
CA PHE A 15 16.21 -17.20 -3.69
C PHE A 15 16.24 -15.73 -4.20
N LEU A 16 16.68 -14.79 -3.37
CA LEU A 16 16.75 -13.36 -3.69
C LEU A 16 17.90 -12.97 -4.64
N CYS A 17 18.83 -13.88 -4.95
CA CYS A 17 20.02 -13.55 -5.76
C CYS A 17 20.10 -14.27 -7.11
N ARG A 18 19.06 -15.01 -7.55
CA ARG A 18 19.16 -15.79 -8.80
C ARG A 18 18.64 -15.10 -10.07
N HIS A 19 17.90 -13.99 -9.97
CA HIS A 19 17.37 -13.29 -11.16
C HIS A 19 17.59 -11.78 -11.17
N VAL A 20 18.65 -11.29 -10.51
CA VAL A 20 19.11 -9.90 -10.65
C VAL A 20 20.42 -9.91 -11.42
N SER A 21 20.35 -10.21 -12.72
CA SER A 21 21.51 -10.36 -13.58
C SER A 21 21.65 -9.18 -14.52
N VAL A 22 21.97 -7.99 -14.01
CA VAL A 22 22.69 -6.99 -14.82
C VAL A 22 23.55 -6.13 -13.88
N ILE A 23 24.87 -6.14 -14.12
CA ILE A 23 25.92 -5.18 -13.69
C ILE A 23 27.01 -5.62 -12.67
N THR A 24 26.80 -6.48 -11.68
CA THR A 24 27.82 -6.53 -10.57
C THR A 24 28.84 -7.66 -10.52
N ASP A 25 28.92 -8.59 -11.47
CA ASP A 25 29.89 -9.70 -11.31
C ASP A 25 31.32 -9.38 -11.80
N ASN A 26 31.56 -8.26 -12.52
CA ASN A 26 32.91 -7.89 -13.00
C ASN A 26 33.27 -6.39 -12.95
N ALA A 27 32.41 -5.49 -12.46
CA ALA A 27 32.68 -4.05 -12.50
C ALA A 27 33.49 -3.56 -11.29
N GLN A 28 34.61 -2.86 -11.52
CA GLN A 28 35.41 -2.18 -10.48
C GLN A 28 34.68 -0.93 -9.98
N THR A 29 33.61 -1.13 -9.21
CA THR A 29 32.74 -0.05 -8.73
C THR A 29 32.56 -0.09 -7.23
N VAL A 30 32.41 1.09 -6.63
CA VAL A 30 32.08 1.27 -5.21
C VAL A 30 30.74 1.95 -5.12
N LYS A 31 29.77 1.27 -4.49
CA LYS A 31 28.46 1.83 -4.19
C LYS A 31 28.48 2.41 -2.78
N VAL A 32 28.11 3.69 -2.67
CA VAL A 32 27.99 4.40 -1.41
C VAL A 32 26.55 4.83 -1.24
N ILE A 33 25.93 4.50 -0.10
CA ILE A 33 24.56 4.86 0.23
C ILE A 33 24.57 5.67 1.52
N ASN A 34 24.07 6.90 1.44
CA ASN A 34 23.78 7.72 2.60
C ASN A 34 22.53 7.20 3.31
N ILE A 35 22.64 7.03 4.62
CA ILE A 35 21.54 6.71 5.53
C ILE A 35 21.50 7.78 6.61
N LYS A 36 20.38 7.89 7.33
CA LYS A 36 20.08 9.01 8.24
C LYS A 36 21.26 9.48 9.10
N ASP A 37 22.02 8.54 9.69
CA ASP A 37 23.14 8.83 10.61
C ASP A 37 24.46 8.15 10.18
N GLY A 38 24.54 7.65 8.94
CA GLY A 38 25.71 6.90 8.47
C GLY A 38 25.87 6.82 6.95
N VAL A 39 26.97 6.23 6.53
CA VAL A 39 27.22 5.82 5.14
C VAL A 39 27.44 4.32 5.09
N ASN A 40 26.79 3.66 4.15
CA ASN A 40 27.04 2.27 3.81
C ASN A 40 27.85 2.18 2.51
N ILE A 41 28.97 1.47 2.55
CA ILE A 41 29.87 1.32 1.41
C ILE A 41 29.98 -0.16 1.04
N PHE A 42 29.77 -0.44 -0.25
CA PHE A 42 29.71 -1.78 -0.81
C PHE A 42 30.57 -1.85 -2.07
N PHE A 43 31.50 -2.79 -2.09
CA PHE A 43 32.27 -3.15 -3.30
C PHE A 43 32.89 -4.53 -3.15
N ARG A 44 33.44 -5.08 -4.23
CA ARG A 44 34.28 -6.29 -4.19
C ARG A 44 35.73 -5.88 -4.39
N TYR A 45 36.60 -6.32 -3.49
CA TYR A 45 38.04 -6.29 -3.71
C TYR A 45 38.47 -7.69 -4.13
N TYR A 46 38.73 -7.89 -5.43
CA TYR A 46 38.83 -9.21 -6.04
C TYR A 46 37.60 -10.08 -5.71
N ASN A 47 37.79 -11.23 -5.05
CA ASN A 47 36.69 -12.12 -4.65
C ASN A 47 36.12 -11.82 -3.26
N LEU A 48 36.63 -10.79 -2.57
CA LEU A 48 36.23 -10.44 -1.22
C LEU A 48 35.14 -9.34 -1.24
N PRO A 49 33.89 -9.63 -0.85
CA PRO A 49 32.90 -8.59 -0.65
C PRO A 49 33.27 -7.74 0.56
N ILE A 50 33.36 -6.43 0.34
CA ILE A 50 33.57 -5.42 1.37
C ILE A 50 32.26 -4.68 1.59
N LYS A 51 31.73 -4.82 2.81
CA LYS A 51 30.64 -4.01 3.35
C LYS A 51 31.14 -3.28 4.59
N LEU A 52 30.93 -1.97 4.63
CA LEU A 52 31.32 -1.10 5.73
C LEU A 52 30.18 -0.13 6.02
N GLU A 53 29.96 0.16 7.29
CA GLU A 53 28.99 1.13 7.78
C GLU A 53 29.70 2.06 8.76
N ARG A 54 29.62 3.36 8.54
CA ARG A 54 30.29 4.37 9.38
C ARG A 54 29.43 5.61 9.59
N PRO A 55 29.60 6.34 10.71
CA PRO A 55 28.92 7.60 10.93
C PRO A 55 29.24 8.63 9.85
N ILE A 56 28.26 9.45 9.48
CA ILE A 56 28.45 10.54 8.51
C ILE A 56 29.47 11.59 8.99
N THR A 57 29.56 11.82 10.30
CA THR A 57 30.46 12.80 10.93
C THR A 57 31.88 12.29 11.12
N GLU A 58 32.10 10.99 10.97
CA GLU A 58 33.43 10.39 11.13
C GLU A 58 34.33 10.80 9.96
N SER A 59 35.59 11.11 10.24
CA SER A 59 36.61 11.37 9.22
C SER A 59 36.74 10.17 8.27
N VAL A 60 36.78 10.46 6.95
CA VAL A 60 36.90 9.42 5.91
C VAL A 60 38.19 8.60 6.03
N ARG A 61 39.25 9.16 6.63
CA ARG A 61 40.48 8.44 6.98
C ARG A 61 40.21 7.14 7.73
N ILE A 62 39.23 7.13 8.65
CA ILE A 62 38.94 5.94 9.45
C ILE A 62 38.39 4.81 8.59
N ILE A 63 37.49 5.10 7.64
CA ILE A 63 36.98 4.06 6.76
C ILE A 63 38.04 3.58 5.76
N LEU A 64 38.87 4.47 5.21
CA LEU A 64 39.93 4.11 4.28
C LEU A 64 41.02 3.27 4.96
N SER A 65 41.34 3.55 6.23
CA SER A 65 42.25 2.68 7.01
C SER A 65 41.70 1.26 7.21
N HIS A 66 40.38 1.10 7.37
CA HIS A 66 39.74 -0.21 7.41
C HIS A 66 39.79 -0.93 6.06
N VAL A 67 39.61 -0.20 4.96
CA VAL A 67 39.77 -0.74 3.60
C VAL A 67 41.21 -1.19 3.38
N LYS A 68 42.20 -0.35 3.71
CA LYS A 68 43.63 -0.66 3.64
C LYS A 68 43.97 -1.94 4.38
N ARG A 69 43.59 -2.05 5.66
CA ARG A 69 43.82 -3.25 6.47
C ARG A 69 43.20 -4.52 5.85
N LYS A 70 42.00 -4.41 5.25
CA LYS A 70 41.36 -5.54 4.55
C LYS A 70 42.10 -5.93 3.27
N ALA A 71 42.57 -4.94 2.49
CA ALA A 71 43.32 -5.17 1.27
C ALA A 71 44.69 -5.83 1.54
N GLU A 72 45.42 -5.35 2.55
CA GLU A 72 46.71 -5.90 2.99
C GLU A 72 46.54 -7.34 3.49
N LEU A 73 45.50 -7.61 4.29
CA LEU A 73 45.19 -8.96 4.77
C LEU A 73 44.87 -9.91 3.61
N HIS A 74 44.15 -9.44 2.59
CA HIS A 74 43.86 -10.23 1.40
C HIS A 74 45.14 -10.54 0.61
N HIS A 75 46.00 -9.55 0.39
CA HIS A 75 47.28 -9.73 -0.30
C HIS A 75 48.16 -10.77 0.41
N LYS A 76 48.27 -10.67 1.73
CA LYS A 76 49.00 -11.64 2.55
C LYS A 76 48.46 -13.07 2.40
N LYS A 77 47.15 -13.25 2.35
CA LYS A 77 46.52 -14.57 2.13
C LYS A 77 46.83 -15.14 0.75
N GLU A 78 46.81 -14.32 -0.30
CA GLU A 78 47.14 -14.77 -1.66
C GLU A 78 48.61 -15.15 -1.80
N LEU A 79 49.53 -14.41 -1.18
CA LEU A 79 50.95 -14.79 -1.13
C LEU A 79 51.16 -16.15 -0.45
N ILE A 80 50.49 -16.39 0.68
CA ILE A 80 50.54 -17.68 1.38
C ILE A 80 49.99 -18.80 0.49
N LYS A 81 48.88 -18.57 -0.21
CA LYS A 81 48.29 -19.55 -1.12
C LYS A 81 49.23 -19.89 -2.27
N GLN A 82 49.88 -18.89 -2.86
CA GLN A 82 50.89 -19.08 -3.91
C GLN A 82 52.11 -19.86 -3.41
N TYR A 83 52.57 -19.60 -2.17
CA TYR A 83 53.67 -20.34 -1.54
C TYR A 83 53.40 -21.84 -1.47
N TYR A 84 52.21 -22.22 -1.01
CA TYR A 84 51.80 -23.63 -0.91
C TYR A 84 51.58 -24.28 -2.28
N LEU A 85 51.13 -23.53 -3.29
CA LEU A 85 50.96 -24.04 -4.66
C LEU A 85 52.31 -24.23 -5.37
N ALA A 86 53.32 -23.43 -5.05
CA ALA A 86 54.66 -23.50 -5.65
C ALA A 86 55.61 -24.49 -4.96
N SER A 87 55.09 -25.42 -4.13
CA SER A 87 55.88 -26.44 -3.42
C SER A 87 57.03 -25.86 -2.57
N GLY A 88 56.86 -24.67 -2.01
CA GLY A 88 57.82 -24.09 -1.06
C GLY A 88 59.08 -23.46 -1.66
N ALA A 89 59.13 -23.22 -2.98
CA ALA A 89 60.19 -22.39 -3.56
C ALA A 89 60.09 -20.94 -3.02
N SER A 90 61.23 -20.38 -2.61
CA SER A 90 61.38 -19.08 -1.93
C SER A 90 60.56 -17.96 -2.56
N ILE A 91 59.38 -17.68 -1.98
CA ILE A 91 58.70 -16.40 -2.19
C ILE A 91 59.39 -15.41 -1.25
N ALA A 92 60.20 -14.54 -1.83
CA ALA A 92 60.97 -13.53 -1.11
C ALA A 92 60.08 -12.68 -0.16
N ASN A 93 60.71 -12.16 0.90
CA ASN A 93 60.17 -11.34 1.99
C ASN A 93 59.41 -10.07 1.56
N HIS A 94 58.23 -10.21 0.96
CA HIS A 94 57.28 -9.11 0.73
C HIS A 94 55.94 -9.39 1.42
N ALA A 95 55.99 -9.81 2.68
CA ALA A 95 54.77 -10.06 3.47
C ALA A 95 54.00 -8.78 3.81
N ASP A 96 54.67 -7.63 3.83
CA ASP A 96 54.09 -6.31 4.14
C ASP A 96 54.21 -5.41 2.90
N LYS A 97 53.27 -5.56 1.94
CA LYS A 97 53.06 -4.54 0.90
C LYS A 97 52.21 -3.44 1.53
N ASP A 98 52.79 -2.23 1.64
CA ASP A 98 52.02 -1.05 2.02
C ASP A 98 51.08 -0.70 0.86
N ILE A 99 49.77 -0.79 1.08
CA ILE A 99 48.76 -0.54 0.04
C ILE A 99 48.18 0.85 0.25
N ASP A 100 48.41 1.74 -0.71
CA ASP A 100 47.81 3.07 -0.71
C ASP A 100 46.30 3.01 -0.90
N VAL A 101 45.56 3.73 -0.06
CA VAL A 101 44.10 3.83 -0.14
C VAL A 101 43.67 5.27 0.03
N TYR A 102 43.06 5.85 -1.01
CA TYR A 102 42.63 7.24 -1.01
C TYR A 102 41.49 7.47 -1.99
N LEU A 103 40.78 8.59 -1.84
CA LEU A 103 39.71 9.01 -2.73
C LEU A 103 40.21 10.09 -3.69
N LYS A 104 39.68 10.08 -4.91
CA LYS A 104 39.90 11.14 -5.90
C LYS A 104 38.60 11.80 -6.32
N GLN A 105 38.69 13.07 -6.71
CA GLN A 105 37.70 13.80 -7.49
C GLN A 105 38.41 14.41 -8.70
N ASN A 106 38.09 13.94 -9.91
CA ASN A 106 38.68 14.46 -11.17
C ASN A 106 40.22 14.59 -11.09
N ASP A 107 40.90 13.49 -10.77
CA ASP A 107 42.36 13.39 -10.56
C ASP A 107 42.97 14.06 -9.32
N VAL A 108 42.19 14.83 -8.54
CA VAL A 108 42.65 15.44 -7.29
C VAL A 108 42.40 14.50 -6.11
N ILE A 109 43.42 14.23 -5.31
CA ILE A 109 43.29 13.46 -4.06
C ILE A 109 42.53 14.30 -3.03
N LEU A 110 41.46 13.72 -2.47
CA LEU A 110 40.66 14.40 -1.44
C LEU A 110 41.38 14.43 -0.08
N ASP A 111 41.12 15.47 0.72
CA ASP A 111 41.54 15.49 2.12
C ASP A 111 40.88 14.34 2.88
N LEU A 112 41.68 13.56 3.61
CA LEU A 112 41.20 12.40 4.35
C LEU A 112 40.61 12.77 5.71
N ASN A 113 40.82 14.00 6.21
CA ASN A 113 40.35 14.44 7.51
C ASN A 113 38.91 14.96 7.49
N ILE A 114 38.34 15.22 6.31
CA ILE A 114 36.95 15.63 6.15
C ILE A 114 35.98 14.49 6.50
N PRO A 115 34.75 14.80 6.93
CA PRO A 115 33.76 13.79 7.29
C PRO A 115 33.27 12.97 6.08
N ASN A 116 32.78 11.76 6.33
CA ASN A 116 32.15 10.90 5.31
C ASN A 116 31.02 11.61 4.55
N SER A 117 30.25 12.48 5.20
CA SER A 117 29.19 13.27 4.55
C SER A 117 29.68 14.23 3.47
N GLU A 118 30.97 14.59 3.48
CA GLU A 118 31.58 15.51 2.53
C GLU A 118 32.46 14.77 1.52
N ALA A 119 33.24 13.77 1.97
CA ALA A 119 34.16 13.03 1.13
C ALA A 119 33.46 12.19 0.04
N TRP A 120 32.43 11.43 0.40
CA TRP A 120 31.82 10.48 -0.53
C TRP A 120 30.95 11.11 -1.64
N PRO A 121 30.17 12.18 -1.40
CA PRO A 121 29.42 12.83 -2.48
C PRO A 121 30.28 13.39 -3.62
N GLN A 122 31.52 13.79 -3.32
CA GLN A 122 32.43 14.40 -4.30
C GLN A 122 33.44 13.40 -4.90
N ALA A 123 33.61 12.23 -4.29
CA ALA A 123 34.54 11.21 -4.78
C ALA A 123 34.07 10.62 -6.12
N SER A 124 34.91 10.70 -7.14
CA SER A 124 34.74 10.01 -8.42
C SER A 124 35.35 8.61 -8.39
N GLU A 125 36.43 8.41 -7.62
CA GLU A 125 37.16 7.15 -7.54
C GLU A 125 37.67 6.84 -6.14
N LEU A 126 37.75 5.54 -5.81
CA LEU A 126 38.47 4.97 -4.68
C LEU A 126 39.67 4.19 -5.23
N ILE A 127 40.87 4.59 -4.84
CA ILE A 127 42.10 3.90 -5.24
C ILE A 127 42.50 2.93 -4.13
N ILE A 128 42.84 1.69 -4.49
CA ILE A 128 43.37 0.66 -3.59
C ILE A 128 44.59 0.02 -4.26
N GLY A 129 45.78 0.44 -3.87
CA GLY A 129 47.03 0.11 -4.55
C GLY A 129 46.97 0.55 -6.01
N ASP A 130 47.13 -0.42 -6.91
CA ASP A 130 47.18 -0.19 -8.36
C ASP A 130 45.80 -0.23 -9.04
N VAL A 131 44.72 -0.36 -8.26
CA VAL A 131 43.36 -0.54 -8.77
C VAL A 131 42.49 0.68 -8.45
N ALA A 132 41.87 1.26 -9.49
CA ALA A 132 40.89 2.32 -9.37
C ALA A 132 39.47 1.75 -9.39
N TYR A 133 38.64 2.14 -8.42
CA TYR A 133 37.23 1.80 -8.37
C TYR A 133 36.40 3.05 -8.59
N LYS A 134 35.49 3.01 -9.58
CA LYS A 134 34.57 4.11 -9.82
C LYS A 134 33.55 4.22 -8.68
N VAL A 135 33.44 5.39 -8.06
CA VAL A 135 32.52 5.64 -6.95
C VAL A 135 31.16 6.09 -7.49
N TYR A 136 30.12 5.45 -6.99
CA TYR A 136 28.73 5.81 -7.23
C TYR A 136 28.08 6.14 -5.89
N TYR A 137 27.79 7.42 -5.68
CA TYR A 137 27.14 7.93 -4.48
C TYR A 137 25.62 8.03 -4.66
N ASN A 138 24.87 7.37 -3.79
CA ASN A 138 23.42 7.21 -3.85
C ASN A 138 22.90 6.80 -5.24
N PRO A 139 23.49 5.79 -5.92
CA PRO A 139 23.04 5.44 -7.25
C PRO A 139 21.63 4.85 -7.19
N PRO A 140 20.70 5.36 -8.02
CA PRO A 140 19.38 4.75 -8.18
C PRO A 140 19.51 3.25 -8.42
N THR A 141 18.81 2.44 -7.62
CA THR A 141 18.96 0.99 -7.65
C THR A 141 17.61 0.31 -7.43
N VAL A 142 17.34 -0.77 -8.17
CA VAL A 142 16.27 -1.70 -7.86
C VAL A 142 16.82 -2.79 -6.94
N LYS A 143 16.34 -2.86 -5.70
CA LYS A 143 16.72 -3.92 -4.73
C LYS A 143 15.98 -5.22 -4.95
N SER A 144 14.74 -5.13 -5.40
CA SER A 144 13.93 -6.28 -5.77
C SER A 144 12.96 -5.88 -6.87
N LEU A 145 12.68 -6.81 -7.78
CA LEU A 145 11.71 -6.68 -8.85
C LEU A 145 11.10 -8.07 -9.08
N ASP A 146 9.79 -8.19 -8.99
CA ASP A 146 9.03 -9.41 -9.25
C ASP A 146 7.67 -9.05 -9.89
N LEU A 147 7.00 -10.03 -10.49
CA LEU A 147 5.66 -9.90 -11.03
C LEU A 147 4.66 -10.72 -10.19
N PRO A 148 3.35 -10.41 -10.27
CA PRO A 148 2.32 -11.23 -9.65
C PRO A 148 2.37 -12.68 -10.12
N ASP A 149 2.15 -13.63 -9.20
CA ASP A 149 2.15 -15.06 -9.53
C ASP A 149 0.91 -15.44 -10.38
N PHE A 150 -0.21 -14.74 -10.18
CA PHE A 150 -1.43 -14.87 -10.96
C PHE A 150 -1.68 -13.56 -11.71
N ILE A 151 -1.82 -13.62 -13.04
CA ILE A 151 -2.09 -12.46 -13.90
C ILE A 151 -3.30 -12.80 -14.74
N ILE A 152 -4.36 -11.99 -14.65
CA ILE A 152 -5.59 -12.18 -15.44
C ILE A 152 -5.75 -11.04 -16.45
N SER A 153 -6.34 -11.35 -17.61
CA SER A 153 -6.66 -10.36 -18.64
C SER A 153 -7.73 -9.36 -18.20
N GLY A 154 -7.66 -8.11 -18.65
CA GLY A 154 -8.68 -7.09 -18.38
C GLY A 154 -8.59 -6.46 -16.99
N CYS A 155 -7.48 -6.63 -16.28
CA CYS A 155 -7.25 -6.07 -14.95
C CYS A 155 -5.93 -5.26 -14.92
N PRO A 156 -5.84 -4.22 -14.07
CA PRO A 156 -4.59 -3.52 -13.85
C PRO A 156 -3.63 -4.37 -13.01
N ILE A 157 -2.39 -4.47 -13.45
CA ILE A 157 -1.26 -5.09 -12.76
C ILE A 157 -0.13 -4.10 -12.56
N ARG A 158 0.77 -4.42 -11.63
CA ARG A 158 2.04 -3.73 -11.44
C ARG A 158 3.11 -4.68 -10.93
N PRO A 159 4.41 -4.37 -11.09
CA PRO A 159 5.45 -5.18 -10.48
C PRO A 159 5.53 -4.92 -8.97
N HIS A 160 6.13 -5.89 -8.29
CA HIS A 160 6.55 -5.77 -6.90
C HIS A 160 7.99 -5.32 -6.88
N PHE A 161 8.25 -4.14 -6.35
CA PHE A 161 9.60 -3.61 -6.34
C PHE A 161 9.95 -2.88 -5.04
N ILE A 162 11.26 -2.82 -4.80
CA ILE A 162 11.88 -1.97 -3.78
C ILE A 162 12.95 -1.15 -4.51
N LEU A 163 12.77 0.16 -4.51
CA LEU A 163 13.75 1.10 -5.00
C LEU A 163 14.63 1.60 -3.86
N GLU A 164 15.91 1.84 -4.13
CA GLU A 164 16.86 2.50 -3.24
C GLU A 164 17.49 3.67 -3.98
N CYS A 165 17.50 4.84 -3.34
CA CYS A 165 17.97 6.10 -3.94
C CYS A 165 17.30 6.38 -5.30
N ALA A 166 16.04 5.98 -5.46
CA ALA A 166 15.24 6.18 -6.67
C ALA A 166 13.79 6.47 -6.31
N SER A 167 13.11 7.28 -7.13
CA SER A 167 11.71 7.61 -7.00
C SER A 167 10.89 6.85 -8.04
N VAL A 168 9.65 6.47 -7.72
CA VAL A 168 8.77 5.79 -8.69
C VAL A 168 8.39 6.73 -9.83
N SER A 169 8.19 8.02 -9.54
CA SER A 169 7.79 9.04 -10.50
C SER A 169 8.87 9.32 -11.56
N ASP A 170 10.15 9.25 -11.17
CA ASP A 170 11.25 9.52 -12.12
C ASP A 170 11.68 8.23 -12.84
N SER A 171 11.47 7.07 -12.23
CA SER A 171 11.87 5.78 -12.78
C SER A 171 11.03 5.40 -14.00
N ILE A 172 11.67 4.76 -14.98
CA ILE A 172 11.00 4.30 -16.20
C ILE A 172 10.65 2.82 -16.04
N PHE A 173 9.43 2.45 -16.41
CA PHE A 173 8.98 1.06 -16.48
C PHE A 173 8.46 0.77 -17.87
N LYS A 174 9.01 -0.25 -18.53
CA LYS A 174 8.59 -0.70 -19.85
C LYS A 174 8.08 -2.13 -19.75
N TRP A 175 6.90 -2.39 -20.30
CA TRP A 175 6.30 -3.70 -20.35
C TRP A 175 6.42 -4.31 -21.72
N TYR A 176 6.60 -5.63 -21.73
CA TYR A 176 6.71 -6.43 -22.92
C TYR A 176 5.86 -7.68 -22.79
N ARG A 177 5.36 -8.15 -23.93
CA ARG A 177 4.60 -9.39 -24.07
C ARG A 177 5.38 -10.38 -24.93
N SER A 178 5.29 -11.66 -24.58
CA SER A 178 5.84 -12.73 -25.41
C SER A 178 5.06 -12.92 -26.70
N ILE A 179 5.73 -13.03 -27.84
CA ILE A 179 5.12 -13.33 -29.15
C ILE A 179 5.66 -14.64 -29.74
N SER A 180 4.95 -15.20 -30.73
CA SER A 180 5.40 -16.41 -31.41
C SER A 180 6.71 -16.19 -32.17
N GLU A 181 7.50 -17.26 -32.35
CA GLU A 181 8.76 -17.20 -33.09
C GLU A 181 8.58 -16.72 -34.54
N GLU A 182 7.51 -17.17 -35.20
CA GLU A 182 7.17 -16.73 -36.56
C GLU A 182 6.94 -15.21 -36.62
N ASN A 183 6.12 -14.68 -35.71
CA ASN A 183 5.83 -13.24 -35.65
C ASN A 183 7.07 -12.44 -35.25
N GLY A 184 7.84 -12.93 -34.28
CA GLY A 184 9.07 -12.29 -33.83
C GLY A 184 10.12 -12.17 -34.93
N LYS A 185 10.37 -13.25 -35.69
CA LYS A 185 11.28 -13.21 -36.84
C LYS A 185 10.78 -12.27 -37.93
N LYS A 186 9.48 -12.31 -38.24
CA LYS A 186 8.87 -11.44 -39.25
C LYS A 186 9.07 -9.96 -38.88
N LEU A 187 8.71 -9.56 -37.67
CA LEU A 187 8.74 -8.15 -37.26
C LEU A 187 10.17 -7.63 -37.09
N LEU A 188 11.12 -8.47 -36.67
CA LEU A 188 12.54 -8.11 -36.68
C LEU A 188 13.07 -7.89 -38.10
N ASN A 189 12.69 -8.74 -39.07
CA ASN A 189 13.07 -8.57 -40.47
C ASN A 189 12.46 -7.31 -41.10
N GLU A 190 11.30 -6.87 -40.60
CA GLU A 190 10.65 -5.60 -40.97
C GLU A 190 11.31 -4.37 -40.29
N GLY A 191 12.33 -4.57 -39.45
CA GLY A 191 13.09 -3.50 -38.79
C GLY A 191 12.41 -2.91 -37.56
N ASN A 192 11.45 -3.60 -36.94
CA ASN A 192 10.79 -3.12 -35.73
C ASN A 192 11.73 -3.12 -34.53
N THR A 193 12.04 -1.93 -34.00
CA THR A 193 12.97 -1.73 -32.87
C THR A 193 12.36 -2.00 -31.50
N GLU A 194 11.04 -2.17 -31.42
CA GLU A 194 10.32 -2.47 -30.17
C GLU A 194 10.24 -3.99 -29.89
N ILE A 195 10.97 -4.79 -30.68
CA ILE A 195 11.02 -6.23 -30.56
C ILE A 195 12.46 -6.69 -30.38
N PHE A 196 12.65 -7.63 -29.46
CA PHE A 196 13.94 -8.28 -29.25
C PHE A 196 13.76 -9.74 -28.85
N MET A 197 14.84 -10.51 -28.95
CA MET A 197 14.89 -11.90 -28.51
C MET A 197 15.80 -12.01 -27.29
N GLU A 198 15.31 -12.64 -26.23
CA GLU A 198 16.06 -12.92 -25.01
C GLU A 198 15.51 -14.20 -24.38
N ASN A 199 16.37 -15.05 -23.82
CA ASN A 199 15.99 -16.32 -23.18
C ASN A 199 15.06 -17.19 -24.04
N GLU A 200 15.40 -17.33 -25.34
CA GLU A 200 14.64 -18.12 -26.33
C GLU A 200 13.20 -17.63 -26.58
N ARG A 201 12.88 -16.39 -26.19
CA ARG A 201 11.57 -15.78 -26.35
C ARG A 201 11.66 -14.43 -27.06
N TYR A 202 10.69 -14.16 -27.93
CA TYR A 202 10.53 -12.86 -28.55
C TYR A 202 9.62 -11.98 -27.70
N TRP A 203 10.05 -10.74 -27.48
CA TRP A 203 9.39 -9.76 -26.65
C TRP A 203 8.99 -8.55 -27.49
N GLU A 204 7.72 -8.16 -27.43
CA GLU A 204 7.17 -6.95 -28.04
C GLU A 204 6.85 -5.92 -26.96
N LYS A 205 7.29 -4.66 -27.09
CA LYS A 205 6.92 -3.60 -26.14
C LYS A 205 5.42 -3.30 -26.27
N ILE A 206 4.71 -3.36 -25.14
CA ILE A 206 3.24 -3.14 -25.08
C ILE A 206 2.84 -1.90 -24.28
N HIS A 207 3.68 -1.44 -23.35
CA HIS A 207 3.33 -0.31 -22.49
C HIS A 207 4.55 0.36 -21.86
N GLU A 208 4.38 1.63 -21.47
CA GLU A 208 5.32 2.39 -20.66
C GLU A 208 4.58 3.04 -19.49
N GLY A 209 5.05 2.76 -18.27
CA GLY A 209 4.34 3.05 -17.02
C GLY A 209 4.49 1.88 -16.05
N TYR A 210 4.50 2.15 -14.75
CA TYR A 210 4.71 1.09 -13.76
C TYR A 210 3.45 0.26 -13.49
N MET A 211 2.29 0.71 -13.94
CA MET A 211 1.04 -0.06 -13.93
C MET A 211 0.62 -0.35 -15.37
N TYR A 212 0.13 -1.54 -15.63
CA TYR A 212 -0.29 -1.98 -16.95
C TYR A 212 -1.68 -2.60 -16.88
N PHE A 213 -2.59 -2.23 -17.80
CA PHE A 213 -3.87 -2.90 -17.96
C PHE A 213 -3.72 -4.03 -18.97
N THR A 214 -3.82 -5.27 -18.47
CA THR A 214 -3.80 -6.44 -19.35
C THR A 214 -5.03 -6.44 -20.27
N CYS A 215 -4.88 -7.03 -21.44
CA CYS A 215 -5.91 -7.09 -22.48
C CYS A 215 -6.04 -8.51 -23.05
N THR A 216 -7.01 -8.72 -23.93
CA THR A 216 -7.29 -10.04 -24.52
C THR A 216 -6.13 -10.58 -25.35
N SER A 217 -5.34 -9.71 -25.99
CA SER A 217 -4.15 -10.14 -26.74
C SER A 217 -3.00 -10.62 -25.85
N ASP A 218 -3.08 -10.45 -24.53
CA ASP A 218 -2.05 -10.94 -23.62
C ASP A 218 -2.32 -12.38 -23.16
N ILE A 219 -3.54 -12.89 -23.33
CA ILE A 219 -3.93 -14.23 -22.88
C ILE A 219 -3.01 -15.28 -23.48
N GLY A 220 -2.44 -16.14 -22.64
CA GLY A 220 -1.50 -17.18 -23.03
C GLY A 220 -0.07 -16.68 -23.27
N CYS A 221 0.20 -15.38 -23.11
CA CYS A 221 1.54 -14.81 -23.21
C CYS A 221 2.19 -14.63 -21.83
N PHE A 222 3.51 -14.74 -21.78
CA PHE A 222 4.31 -14.25 -20.65
C PHE A 222 4.46 -12.74 -20.75
N LEU A 223 4.61 -12.08 -19.60
CA LEU A 223 4.91 -10.65 -19.51
C LEU A 223 6.32 -10.45 -18.99
N LYS A 224 6.98 -9.38 -19.44
CA LYS A 224 8.26 -8.91 -18.91
C LYS A 224 8.14 -7.44 -18.57
N VAL A 225 8.74 -7.04 -17.46
CA VAL A 225 8.90 -5.63 -17.11
C VAL A 225 10.37 -5.29 -16.98
N VAL A 226 10.75 -4.15 -17.53
CA VAL A 226 12.08 -3.54 -17.40
C VAL A 226 11.93 -2.25 -16.61
N CYS A 227 12.67 -2.12 -15.51
CA CYS A 227 12.72 -0.93 -14.67
C CYS A 227 14.10 -0.27 -14.78
N SER A 228 14.11 1.00 -15.18
CA SER A 228 15.30 1.87 -15.17
C SER A 228 15.13 2.85 -14.01
N PRO A 229 15.72 2.59 -12.82
CA PRO A 229 15.51 3.40 -11.64
C PRO A 229 16.16 4.77 -11.82
N LYS A 230 15.47 5.84 -11.41
CA LYS A 230 16.00 7.20 -11.48
C LYS A 230 15.77 7.99 -10.21
N GLN A 231 16.64 8.96 -9.98
CA GLN A 231 16.48 10.02 -9.00
C GLN A 231 17.08 11.28 -9.57
N ASN A 232 16.25 12.28 -9.83
CA ASN A 232 16.69 13.50 -10.50
C ASN A 232 17.38 13.14 -11.84
N ASP A 233 18.57 13.67 -12.12
CA ASP A 233 19.35 13.38 -13.33
C ASP A 233 20.14 12.05 -13.29
N GLN A 234 20.18 11.37 -12.13
CA GLN A 234 20.87 10.09 -12.03
C GLN A 234 19.99 8.95 -12.54
N ILE A 235 20.59 8.07 -13.35
CA ILE A 235 19.96 6.87 -13.87
C ILE A 235 20.78 5.66 -13.42
N GLY A 236 20.10 4.70 -12.80
CA GLY A 236 20.70 3.44 -12.40
C GLY A 236 20.67 2.38 -13.51
N PRO A 237 21.21 1.18 -13.23
CA PRO A 237 21.14 0.04 -14.14
C PRO A 237 19.69 -0.31 -14.48
N GLU A 238 19.44 -0.82 -15.68
CA GLU A 238 18.16 -1.46 -15.97
C GLU A 238 18.07 -2.84 -15.28
N TYR A 239 16.91 -3.13 -14.73
CA TYR A 239 16.57 -4.41 -14.11
C TYR A 239 15.33 -4.96 -14.80
N SER A 240 15.27 -6.27 -15.01
CA SER A 240 14.10 -6.88 -15.64
C SER A 240 13.69 -8.17 -14.97
N VAL A 241 12.40 -8.50 -15.08
CA VAL A 241 11.83 -9.75 -14.60
C VAL A 241 10.74 -10.23 -15.56
N GLU A 242 10.67 -11.54 -15.75
CA GLU A 242 9.64 -12.23 -16.54
C GLU A 242 8.58 -12.82 -15.60
N SER A 243 7.33 -12.91 -16.04
CA SER A 243 6.27 -13.57 -15.30
C SER A 243 6.54 -15.07 -15.21
N LYS A 244 6.19 -15.69 -14.07
CA LYS A 244 6.34 -17.14 -13.86
C LYS A 244 5.28 -17.95 -14.62
N ALA A 245 4.14 -17.33 -14.89
CA ALA A 245 3.01 -17.89 -15.60
C ALA A 245 2.57 -16.97 -16.74
N VAL A 246 1.83 -17.53 -17.67
CA VAL A 246 1.16 -16.77 -18.74
C VAL A 246 -0.03 -16.00 -18.19
N VAL A 247 -0.46 -14.94 -18.88
CA VAL A 247 -1.71 -14.26 -18.55
C VAL A 247 -2.88 -15.22 -18.76
N GLU A 248 -3.68 -15.38 -17.72
CA GLU A 248 -4.87 -16.22 -17.71
C GLU A 248 -6.06 -15.47 -18.29
N VAL A 249 -6.98 -16.25 -18.87
CA VAL A 249 -8.31 -15.74 -19.23
C VAL A 249 -9.05 -15.34 -17.95
N ALA A 250 -9.57 -14.11 -17.91
CA ALA A 250 -10.52 -13.72 -16.88
C ALA A 250 -11.84 -14.51 -17.05
N PRO A 251 -12.68 -14.63 -16.00
CA PRO A 251 -14.05 -15.06 -16.21
C PRO A 251 -14.72 -14.22 -17.29
N GLU A 252 -15.63 -14.84 -18.06
CA GLU A 252 -16.38 -14.16 -19.12
C GLU A 252 -17.02 -12.87 -18.61
N LYS A 253 -17.52 -12.91 -17.37
CA LYS A 253 -18.03 -11.75 -16.65
C LYS A 253 -17.81 -11.92 -15.15
N PHE A 254 -17.25 -10.92 -14.50
CA PHE A 254 -17.23 -10.85 -13.04
C PHE A 254 -18.62 -10.46 -12.51
N PRO A 255 -19.06 -10.98 -11.35
CA PRO A 255 -20.35 -10.61 -10.77
C PRO A 255 -20.54 -9.10 -10.54
N PHE A 256 -19.48 -8.36 -10.22
CA PHE A 256 -19.57 -6.90 -10.10
C PHE A 256 -19.76 -6.18 -11.45
N GLU A 257 -19.45 -6.80 -12.59
CA GLU A 257 -19.66 -6.17 -13.90
C GLU A 257 -21.15 -6.07 -14.24
N GLU A 258 -22.01 -6.96 -13.75
CA GLU A 258 -23.47 -6.77 -13.82
C GLU A 258 -23.90 -5.50 -13.07
N ARG A 259 -23.30 -5.24 -11.91
CA ARG A 259 -23.55 -4.03 -11.14
C ARG A 259 -23.03 -2.79 -11.87
N GLN A 260 -21.94 -2.93 -12.61
CA GLN A 260 -21.34 -1.84 -13.39
C GLN A 260 -22.16 -1.43 -14.61
N GLU A 261 -23.14 -2.24 -15.05
CA GLU A 261 -24.10 -1.85 -16.08
C GLU A 261 -24.96 -0.64 -15.64
N HIS A 262 -25.15 -0.48 -14.32
CA HIS A 262 -25.81 0.69 -13.74
C HIS A 262 -24.87 1.91 -13.60
N THR A 263 -23.57 1.72 -13.82
CA THR A 263 -22.54 2.75 -13.60
C THR A 263 -21.67 2.98 -14.83
N THR A 264 -22.21 2.74 -16.02
CA THR A 264 -21.50 2.88 -17.31
C THR A 264 -21.02 4.30 -17.60
N ILE A 265 -21.58 5.31 -16.95
CA ILE A 265 -21.10 6.69 -16.98
C ILE A 265 -20.95 7.23 -15.56
N PHE A 266 -20.10 8.25 -15.42
CA PHE A 266 -20.07 9.08 -14.23
C PHE A 266 -21.44 9.76 -14.05
N SER A 267 -21.86 9.92 -12.79
CA SER A 267 -23.03 10.71 -12.39
C SER A 267 -22.94 12.17 -12.86
N ASP A 268 -24.11 12.78 -13.11
CA ASP A 268 -24.24 14.19 -13.47
C ASP A 268 -23.79 15.14 -12.34
N ASN A 269 -23.71 16.44 -12.61
CA ASN A 269 -23.19 17.44 -11.67
C ASN A 269 -24.10 17.70 -10.45
N LEU A 270 -25.37 17.30 -10.48
CA LEU A 270 -26.26 17.45 -9.33
C LEU A 270 -26.24 16.22 -8.42
N SER A 271 -25.61 15.14 -8.89
CA SER A 271 -25.64 13.82 -8.27
C SER A 271 -24.26 13.41 -7.75
N ILE A 272 -24.26 12.70 -6.64
CA ILE A 272 -23.08 12.15 -5.96
C ILE A 272 -23.23 10.64 -5.90
N ARG A 273 -22.47 9.91 -6.72
CA ARG A 273 -22.35 8.47 -6.57
C ARG A 273 -21.34 8.17 -5.46
N CYS A 274 -21.80 7.54 -4.39
CA CYS A 274 -20.99 7.19 -3.24
C CYS A 274 -20.85 5.67 -3.13
N LEU A 275 -19.62 5.22 -2.84
CA LEU A 275 -19.29 3.82 -2.57
C LEU A 275 -18.69 3.67 -1.17
N SER A 276 -19.11 2.66 -0.41
CA SER A 276 -18.45 2.20 0.82
C SER A 276 -18.07 0.72 0.71
N TYR A 277 -16.83 0.37 1.05
CA TYR A 277 -16.34 -1.00 0.88
C TYR A 277 -15.17 -1.36 1.82
N ASN A 278 -15.37 -2.37 2.67
CA ASN A 278 -14.28 -3.03 3.37
C ASN A 278 -13.54 -3.96 2.39
N ILE A 279 -12.25 -3.73 2.16
CA ILE A 279 -11.47 -4.40 1.09
C ILE A 279 -10.62 -5.58 1.57
N LEU A 280 -10.81 -6.03 2.81
CA LEU A 280 -10.13 -7.16 3.44
C LEU A 280 -8.59 -7.04 3.42
N ALA A 281 -8.01 -6.55 4.52
CA ALA A 281 -6.56 -6.41 4.64
C ALA A 281 -5.85 -7.77 4.54
N LYS A 282 -4.67 -7.82 3.90
CA LYS A 282 -3.90 -9.07 3.76
C LYS A 282 -3.70 -9.79 5.09
N MET A 283 -3.43 -9.02 6.15
CA MET A 283 -3.12 -9.56 7.47
C MET A 283 -4.26 -10.38 8.09
N TYR A 284 -5.49 -10.30 7.57
CA TYR A 284 -6.63 -11.06 8.04
C TYR A 284 -7.01 -12.24 7.12
N VAL A 285 -6.33 -12.39 5.99
CA VAL A 285 -6.56 -13.49 5.05
C VAL A 285 -5.80 -14.73 5.51
N GLU A 286 -6.39 -15.44 6.47
CA GLU A 286 -5.87 -16.68 7.03
C GLU A 286 -6.59 -17.90 6.43
N GLU A 287 -5.86 -18.97 6.14
CA GLU A 287 -6.41 -20.19 5.58
C GLU A 287 -7.48 -20.83 6.47
N GLN A 288 -7.32 -20.73 7.78
CA GLN A 288 -8.27 -21.24 8.77
C GLN A 288 -9.60 -20.47 8.75
N LYS A 289 -9.55 -19.15 8.50
CA LYS A 289 -10.74 -18.28 8.43
C LYS A 289 -11.46 -18.43 7.08
N TYR A 290 -10.71 -18.69 6.01
CA TYR A 290 -11.23 -18.85 4.65
C TYR A 290 -10.79 -20.20 4.04
N PRO A 291 -11.25 -21.34 4.60
CA PRO A 291 -10.80 -22.67 4.16
C PRO A 291 -11.36 -23.08 2.80
N TYR A 292 -12.47 -22.44 2.36
CA TYR A 292 -13.09 -22.64 1.05
C TYR A 292 -12.42 -21.84 -0.07
N ALA A 293 -11.71 -20.75 0.27
CA ALA A 293 -11.07 -19.88 -0.71
C ALA A 293 -9.78 -20.51 -1.26
N SER A 294 -9.65 -20.54 -2.59
CA SER A 294 -8.44 -21.05 -3.26
C SER A 294 -7.19 -20.23 -2.91
N GLU A 295 -6.00 -20.77 -3.18
CA GLU A 295 -4.74 -20.02 -3.02
C GLU A 295 -4.77 -18.71 -3.83
N LYS A 296 -5.33 -18.77 -5.05
CA LYS A 296 -5.52 -17.63 -5.94
C LYS A 296 -6.47 -16.60 -5.32
N ALA A 297 -7.63 -17.02 -4.82
CA ALA A 297 -8.59 -16.14 -4.13
C ALA A 297 -8.00 -15.48 -2.88
N ARG A 298 -7.14 -16.17 -2.13
CA ARG A 298 -6.45 -15.62 -0.94
C ARG A 298 -5.24 -14.76 -1.29
N ASN A 299 -4.69 -14.86 -2.50
CA ASN A 299 -3.52 -14.11 -2.91
C ASN A 299 -3.81 -12.61 -3.01
N THR A 300 -3.09 -11.81 -2.23
CA THR A 300 -3.26 -10.34 -2.15
C THR A 300 -3.12 -9.63 -3.49
N TYR A 301 -2.25 -10.10 -4.38
CA TYR A 301 -2.03 -9.45 -5.68
C TYR A 301 -3.09 -9.82 -6.70
N TYR A 302 -3.66 -11.03 -6.61
CA TYR A 302 -4.84 -11.39 -7.36
C TYR A 302 -6.07 -10.58 -6.90
N ARG A 303 -6.35 -10.54 -5.59
CA ARG A 303 -7.47 -9.74 -5.05
C ARG A 303 -7.40 -8.28 -5.47
N LYS A 304 -6.19 -7.69 -5.48
CA LYS A 304 -6.01 -6.28 -5.90
C LYS A 304 -6.29 -6.04 -7.38
N GLN A 305 -5.95 -6.97 -8.27
CA GLN A 305 -6.30 -6.86 -9.70
C GLN A 305 -7.81 -6.75 -9.88
N VAL A 306 -8.54 -7.66 -9.23
CA VAL A 306 -10.00 -7.72 -9.26
C VAL A 306 -10.61 -6.49 -8.59
N LEU A 307 -10.12 -6.10 -7.40
CA LEU A 307 -10.58 -4.92 -6.66
C LEU A 307 -10.44 -3.63 -7.46
N LEU A 308 -9.30 -3.40 -8.11
CA LEU A 308 -9.09 -2.19 -8.89
C LEU A 308 -10.02 -2.14 -10.11
N LYS A 309 -10.25 -3.27 -10.79
CA LYS A 309 -11.26 -3.37 -11.86
C LYS A 309 -12.66 -3.06 -11.34
N GLU A 310 -13.02 -3.62 -10.19
CA GLU A 310 -14.30 -3.40 -9.52
C GLU A 310 -14.50 -1.91 -9.19
N LEU A 311 -13.56 -1.28 -8.48
CA LEU A 311 -13.64 0.12 -8.05
C LEU A 311 -13.72 1.10 -9.24
N LEU A 312 -12.90 0.90 -10.27
CA LEU A 312 -12.85 1.80 -11.43
C LEU A 312 -14.14 1.76 -12.26
N GLY A 313 -14.72 0.58 -12.44
CA GLY A 313 -15.94 0.45 -13.24
C GLY A 313 -17.19 1.03 -12.58
N TYR A 314 -17.18 1.24 -11.25
CA TYR A 314 -18.31 1.89 -10.56
C TYR A 314 -18.42 3.40 -10.82
N LYS A 315 -17.36 4.05 -11.32
CA LYS A 315 -17.36 5.48 -11.67
C LYS A 315 -17.97 6.36 -10.57
N SER A 316 -17.67 6.02 -9.31
CA SER A 316 -18.18 6.73 -8.13
C SER A 316 -17.55 8.11 -8.01
N ASP A 317 -18.24 9.09 -7.45
CA ASP A 317 -17.62 10.37 -7.14
C ASP A 317 -16.91 10.38 -5.80
N ILE A 318 -17.40 9.59 -4.84
CA ILE A 318 -16.83 9.38 -3.51
C ILE A 318 -16.64 7.88 -3.30
N ILE A 319 -15.45 7.47 -2.84
CA ILE A 319 -15.11 6.07 -2.52
C ILE A 319 -14.53 6.05 -1.10
N CYS A 320 -15.24 5.41 -0.18
CA CYS A 320 -14.82 5.21 1.20
C CYS A 320 -14.45 3.73 1.41
N LEU A 321 -13.19 3.48 1.77
CA LEU A 321 -12.65 2.14 1.95
C LEU A 321 -12.23 1.89 3.40
N GLN A 322 -12.41 0.66 3.87
CA GLN A 322 -11.95 0.18 5.17
C GLN A 322 -10.97 -0.99 4.98
N GLU A 323 -10.16 -1.28 6.01
CA GLU A 323 -9.10 -2.30 5.95
C GLU A 323 -8.05 -2.06 4.87
N VAL A 324 -7.76 -0.78 4.61
CA VAL A 324 -6.73 -0.39 3.65
C VAL A 324 -5.36 -0.45 4.31
N GLU A 325 -4.48 -1.34 3.87
CA GLU A 325 -3.08 -1.35 4.31
C GLU A 325 -2.32 -0.14 3.74
N ASP A 326 -1.37 0.41 4.51
CA ASP A 326 -0.60 1.61 4.11
C ASP A 326 0.07 1.45 2.73
N ARG A 327 0.74 0.33 2.50
CA ARG A 327 1.38 0.02 1.21
C ARG A 327 0.38 -0.21 0.08
N VAL A 328 -0.84 -0.68 0.38
CA VAL A 328 -1.89 -0.87 -0.62
C VAL A 328 -2.45 0.49 -1.03
N PHE A 329 -2.62 1.41 -0.10
CA PHE A 329 -2.96 2.79 -0.43
C PHE A 329 -1.88 3.43 -1.32
N GLU A 330 -0.64 3.50 -0.84
CA GLU A 330 0.46 4.24 -1.49
C GLU A 330 0.87 3.69 -2.85
N ARG A 331 0.79 2.36 -3.04
CA ARG A 331 1.37 1.69 -4.23
C ARG A 331 0.35 1.15 -5.21
N ASP A 332 -0.90 0.98 -4.80
CA ASP A 332 -1.95 0.37 -5.63
C ASP A 332 -3.13 1.33 -5.81
N LEU A 333 -3.82 1.69 -4.73
CA LEU A 333 -5.08 2.45 -4.81
C LEU A 333 -4.88 3.90 -5.20
N GLU A 334 -4.04 4.65 -4.48
CA GLU A 334 -3.86 6.08 -4.71
C GLU A 334 -3.37 6.37 -6.12
N PRO A 335 -2.32 5.71 -6.63
CA PRO A 335 -1.85 6.03 -7.96
C PRO A 335 -2.83 5.63 -9.05
N MET A 336 -3.50 4.47 -8.92
CA MET A 336 -4.46 4.01 -9.93
C MET A 336 -5.70 4.91 -9.97
N LEU A 337 -6.24 5.28 -8.81
CA LEU A 337 -7.36 6.21 -8.74
C LEU A 337 -6.94 7.63 -9.13
N ASN A 338 -5.72 8.06 -8.83
CA ASN A 338 -5.22 9.38 -9.26
C ASN A 338 -5.13 9.51 -10.79
N LEU A 339 -4.61 8.48 -11.48
CA LEU A 339 -4.62 8.42 -12.94
C LEU A 339 -6.04 8.49 -13.54
N ASN A 340 -7.05 8.10 -12.75
CA ASN A 340 -8.46 8.14 -13.14
C ASN A 340 -9.21 9.36 -12.57
N GLY A 341 -8.49 10.43 -12.17
CA GLY A 341 -9.08 11.72 -11.80
C GLY A 341 -9.55 11.83 -10.34
N TYR A 342 -9.05 10.96 -9.45
CA TYR A 342 -9.36 11.02 -8.02
C TYR A 342 -8.23 11.63 -7.20
N VAL A 343 -8.60 12.21 -6.06
CA VAL A 343 -7.67 12.55 -4.98
C VAL A 343 -8.04 11.72 -3.77
N GLY A 344 -7.05 11.10 -3.14
CA GLY A 344 -7.23 10.17 -2.03
C GLY A 344 -6.60 10.65 -0.73
N PHE A 345 -7.20 10.27 0.39
CA PHE A 345 -6.60 10.44 1.70
C PHE A 345 -6.67 9.16 2.52
N TYR A 346 -5.57 8.82 3.19
CA TYR A 346 -5.47 7.66 4.07
C TYR A 346 -5.36 8.05 5.55
N THR A 347 -5.99 7.26 6.43
CA THR A 347 -5.91 7.41 7.88
C THR A 347 -5.71 6.04 8.51
N LYS A 348 -4.48 5.79 8.97
CA LYS A 348 -4.08 4.55 9.63
C LYS A 348 -4.76 4.39 10.99
N LYS A 349 -5.22 3.19 11.34
CA LYS A 349 -5.64 2.89 12.73
C LYS A 349 -4.44 3.05 13.67
N GLY A 350 -4.69 3.44 14.93
CA GLY A 350 -3.61 3.57 15.91
C GLY A 350 -2.97 2.21 16.29
N GLY A 351 -1.87 2.27 17.03
CA GLY A 351 -1.16 1.09 17.52
C GLY A 351 -0.34 0.38 16.44
N HIS A 352 -0.15 -0.94 16.58
CA HIS A 352 0.67 -1.75 15.68
C HIS A 352 -0.11 -2.35 14.48
N ARG A 353 -1.34 -1.87 14.21
CA ARG A 353 -2.09 -2.30 13.02
C ARG A 353 -1.52 -1.63 11.78
N TYR A 354 -1.46 -2.37 10.67
CA TYR A 354 -0.92 -1.89 9.40
C TYR A 354 -2.01 -1.38 8.43
N GLU A 355 -3.28 -1.43 8.85
CA GLU A 355 -4.44 -1.00 8.08
C GLU A 355 -5.18 0.22 8.68
N GLY A 356 -6.05 0.81 7.86
CA GLY A 356 -6.81 2.01 8.17
C GLY A 356 -8.01 2.19 7.24
N VAL A 357 -8.44 3.44 7.13
CA VAL A 357 -9.52 3.86 6.24
C VAL A 357 -8.98 4.81 5.17
N ALA A 358 -9.58 4.79 3.98
CA ALA A 358 -9.26 5.72 2.91
C ALA A 358 -10.52 6.35 2.31
N THR A 359 -10.43 7.62 1.91
CA THR A 359 -11.50 8.30 1.18
C THR A 359 -10.92 8.91 -0.09
N PHE A 360 -11.51 8.58 -1.22
CA PHE A 360 -11.21 9.18 -2.51
C PHE A 360 -12.40 10.00 -3.00
N PHE A 361 -12.11 11.09 -3.69
CA PHE A 361 -13.12 11.91 -4.34
C PHE A 361 -12.65 12.34 -5.74
N ARG A 362 -13.60 12.50 -6.65
CA ARG A 362 -13.33 12.95 -8.02
C ARG A 362 -12.98 14.43 -8.03
N SER A 363 -11.76 14.77 -8.45
CA SER A 363 -11.24 16.14 -8.42
C SER A 363 -11.95 17.08 -9.39
N SER A 364 -12.59 16.54 -10.43
CA SER A 364 -13.41 17.31 -11.37
C SER A 364 -14.76 17.77 -10.80
N LYS A 365 -15.21 17.21 -9.67
CA LYS A 365 -16.49 17.55 -9.03
C LYS A 365 -16.31 18.27 -7.69
N PHE A 366 -15.27 17.89 -6.95
CA PHE A 366 -15.09 18.34 -5.58
C PHE A 366 -13.74 19.01 -5.38
N LYS A 367 -13.78 20.18 -4.77
CA LYS A 367 -12.61 20.86 -4.23
C LYS A 367 -12.36 20.38 -2.80
N TYR A 368 -11.14 19.96 -2.53
CA TYR A 368 -10.70 19.67 -1.17
C TYR A 368 -10.65 20.96 -0.32
N LYS A 369 -11.30 20.93 0.86
CA LYS A 369 -11.18 22.00 1.87
C LYS A 369 -10.31 21.56 3.05
N ARG A 370 -10.63 20.44 3.70
CA ARG A 370 -9.92 20.00 4.91
C ARG A 370 -10.12 18.53 5.23
N LYS A 371 -9.06 17.89 5.70
CA LYS A 371 -9.08 16.54 6.30
C LYS A 371 -8.94 16.62 7.82
N TYR A 372 -9.62 15.72 8.53
CA TYR A 372 -9.46 15.51 9.98
C TYR A 372 -9.28 14.02 10.26
N ASP A 373 -8.23 13.72 11.04
CA ASP A 373 -7.90 12.37 11.48
C ASP A 373 -8.15 12.27 12.98
N ILE A 374 -9.13 11.46 13.36
CA ILE A 374 -9.60 11.39 14.75
C ILE A 374 -9.38 9.97 15.24
N LEU A 375 -8.54 9.82 16.26
CA LEU A 375 -8.38 8.56 16.98
C LEU A 375 -9.38 8.56 18.14
N LEU A 376 -10.38 7.68 18.11
CA LEU A 376 -11.55 7.77 19.00
C LEU A 376 -11.17 7.68 20.49
N ASN A 377 -10.15 6.89 20.84
CA ASN A 377 -9.69 6.76 22.23
C ASN A 377 -8.96 8.01 22.77
N ARG A 378 -8.66 9.03 21.94
CA ARG A 378 -8.01 10.27 22.40
C ARG A 378 -8.92 11.17 23.21
N ILE A 379 -10.24 11.11 23.01
CA ILE A 379 -11.18 11.95 23.77
C ILE A 379 -11.01 11.81 25.29
N ILE A 380 -10.61 10.61 25.74
CA ILE A 380 -10.37 10.33 27.15
C ILE A 380 -9.02 10.87 27.60
N LYS A 381 -7.99 10.78 26.75
CA LYS A 381 -6.67 11.39 27.02
C LYS A 381 -6.77 12.91 27.13
N GLU A 382 -7.67 13.48 26.33
CA GLU A 382 -7.99 14.90 26.28
C GLU A 382 -9.29 15.21 27.04
N LYS A 383 -9.60 14.48 28.12
CA LYS A 383 -10.87 14.61 28.86
C LYS A 383 -11.24 16.03 29.27
N HIS A 384 -10.25 16.90 29.48
CA HIS A 384 -10.46 18.31 29.83
C HIS A 384 -11.03 19.14 28.66
N ILE A 385 -10.81 18.70 27.42
CA ILE A 385 -11.34 19.32 26.20
C ILE A 385 -12.76 18.79 25.92
N TYR A 386 -13.01 17.51 26.24
CA TYR A 386 -14.24 16.79 25.90
C TYR A 386 -15.02 16.37 27.14
N GLU A 387 -15.04 17.19 28.20
CA GLU A 387 -15.57 16.80 29.51
C GLU A 387 -17.00 16.29 29.46
N ASP A 388 -17.91 17.01 28.79
CA ASP A 388 -19.30 16.61 28.63
C ASP A 388 -19.47 15.27 27.89
N LEU A 389 -18.69 15.08 26.81
CA LEU A 389 -18.71 13.84 26.03
C LEU A 389 -18.13 12.68 26.85
N TYR A 390 -17.01 12.93 27.54
CA TYR A 390 -16.36 11.96 28.42
C TYR A 390 -17.31 11.49 29.51
N ALA A 391 -17.98 12.42 30.21
CA ALA A 391 -18.91 12.11 31.28
C ALA A 391 -20.06 11.21 30.77
N LYS A 392 -20.63 11.52 29.60
CA LYS A 392 -21.65 10.69 28.95
C LYS A 392 -21.14 9.30 28.58
N ILE A 393 -19.93 9.18 28.03
CA ILE A 393 -19.37 7.89 27.63
C ILE A 393 -19.03 7.04 28.86
N ALA A 394 -18.30 7.61 29.82
CA ALA A 394 -17.93 6.92 31.05
C ALA A 394 -19.16 6.50 31.86
N GLY A 395 -20.22 7.31 31.85
CA GLY A 395 -21.50 7.00 32.49
C GLY A 395 -22.37 5.99 31.75
N ASN A 396 -22.02 5.54 30.54
CA ASN A 396 -22.82 4.58 29.77
C ASN A 396 -22.03 3.34 29.28
N CYS A 397 -20.70 3.38 29.36
CA CYS A 397 -19.80 2.30 28.93
C CYS A 397 -19.43 1.39 30.10
N LYS A 398 -19.85 0.12 30.06
CA LYS A 398 -19.52 -0.88 31.09
C LYS A 398 -18.02 -1.12 31.21
N ASP A 399 -17.35 -1.26 30.07
CA ASP A 399 -15.92 -1.51 30.00
C ASP A 399 -15.21 -0.38 29.25
N LEU A 400 -15.00 0.72 29.98
CA LEU A 400 -14.26 1.87 29.45
C LEU A 400 -12.82 1.49 29.06
N ASN A 401 -12.20 0.54 29.77
CA ASN A 401 -10.84 0.07 29.45
C ASN A 401 -10.80 -0.64 28.10
N LYS A 402 -11.82 -1.44 27.79
CA LYS A 402 -11.97 -2.08 26.48
C LYS A 402 -12.09 -1.03 25.37
N LEU A 403 -12.97 -0.04 25.53
CA LEU A 403 -13.11 1.07 24.59
C LEU A 403 -11.77 1.80 24.37
N LEU A 404 -11.05 2.07 25.47
CA LEU A 404 -9.76 2.77 25.48
C LEU A 404 -8.64 2.02 24.75
N SER A 405 -8.64 0.69 24.86
CA SER A 405 -7.67 -0.16 24.18
C SER A 405 -7.90 -0.23 22.67
N GLN A 406 -9.06 0.20 22.17
CA GLN A 406 -9.34 0.19 20.73
C GLN A 406 -8.71 1.40 20.05
N ASN A 407 -8.02 1.12 18.94
CA ASN A 407 -7.36 2.13 18.14
C ASN A 407 -8.17 2.54 16.90
N THR A 408 -9.50 2.50 17.03
CA THR A 408 -10.45 2.89 15.98
C THR A 408 -10.29 4.35 15.61
N VAL A 409 -10.39 4.63 14.30
CA VAL A 409 -10.27 5.98 13.75
C VAL A 409 -11.55 6.40 13.02
N LEU A 410 -11.79 7.70 13.00
CA LEU A 410 -12.73 8.39 12.13
C LEU A 410 -11.94 9.32 11.23
N GLN A 411 -12.11 9.14 9.92
CA GLN A 411 -11.60 10.06 8.91
C GLN A 411 -12.74 10.98 8.48
N LEU A 412 -12.51 12.29 8.51
CA LEU A 412 -13.43 13.28 7.95
C LEU A 412 -12.75 14.03 6.81
N VAL A 413 -13.44 14.16 5.68
CA VAL A 413 -12.99 14.94 4.52
C VAL A 413 -14.09 15.94 4.17
N LEU A 414 -13.79 17.22 4.38
CA LEU A 414 -14.64 18.33 3.97
C LEU A 414 -14.30 18.73 2.54
N LEU A 415 -15.31 18.69 1.69
CA LEU A 415 -15.25 19.00 0.28
C LEU A 415 -16.26 20.10 -0.06
N GLU A 416 -16.00 20.83 -1.14
CA GLU A 416 -16.92 21.80 -1.72
C GLU A 416 -17.24 21.41 -3.16
N HIS A 417 -18.50 21.47 -3.56
CA HIS A 417 -18.89 21.22 -4.93
C HIS A 417 -18.35 22.31 -5.86
N MET A 418 -17.66 21.92 -6.94
CA MET A 418 -16.97 22.86 -7.85
C MET A 418 -17.95 23.80 -8.55
N ASP A 419 -19.08 23.29 -9.03
CA ASP A 419 -20.07 24.09 -9.79
C ASP A 419 -21.12 24.77 -8.91
N HIS A 420 -21.12 24.48 -7.60
CA HIS A 420 -22.07 25.04 -6.65
C HIS A 420 -21.34 25.54 -5.39
N PRO A 421 -20.56 26.65 -5.49
CA PRO A 421 -19.81 27.20 -4.36
C PRO A 421 -20.69 27.42 -3.12
N GLY A 422 -20.18 27.06 -1.94
CA GLY A 422 -20.96 27.03 -0.70
C GLY A 422 -21.79 25.77 -0.47
N SER A 423 -21.89 24.86 -1.45
CA SER A 423 -22.47 23.52 -1.26
C SER A 423 -21.39 22.57 -0.75
N ASP A 424 -21.18 22.63 0.57
CA ASP A 424 -20.23 21.77 1.26
C ASP A 424 -20.78 20.37 1.46
N ILE A 425 -19.87 19.38 1.44
CA ILE A 425 -20.16 18.02 1.82
C ILE A 425 -19.07 17.49 2.76
N LEU A 426 -19.50 16.93 3.88
CA LEU A 426 -18.63 16.32 4.87
C LEU A 426 -18.72 14.80 4.75
N ILE A 427 -17.65 14.20 4.26
CA ILE A 427 -17.52 12.74 4.15
C ILE A 427 -16.88 12.21 5.42
N ALA A 428 -17.54 11.28 6.09
CA ALA A 428 -17.06 10.54 7.24
C ALA A 428 -16.83 9.08 6.86
N ASN A 429 -15.71 8.50 7.28
CA ASN A 429 -15.38 7.11 7.06
C ASN A 429 -14.79 6.48 8.34
N THR A 430 -15.29 5.32 8.75
CA THR A 430 -14.81 4.59 9.93
C THR A 430 -14.86 3.07 9.75
N HIS A 431 -14.21 2.36 10.66
CA HIS A 431 -14.33 0.91 10.82
C HIS A 431 -14.36 0.62 12.32
N LEU A 432 -15.57 0.35 12.84
CA LEU A 432 -15.84 0.17 14.28
C LEU A 432 -15.28 -1.16 14.82
N TYR A 433 -15.34 -1.33 16.14
CA TYR A 433 -14.77 -2.50 16.81
C TYR A 433 -15.49 -3.82 16.44
N SER A 434 -14.73 -4.80 15.93
CA SER A 434 -15.27 -6.03 15.33
C SER A 434 -15.69 -7.15 16.29
N ASN A 435 -15.32 -7.10 17.58
CA ASN A 435 -15.70 -8.17 18.49
C ASN A 435 -17.20 -8.12 18.80
N LYS A 436 -17.95 -9.12 18.32
CA LYS A 436 -19.41 -9.22 18.44
C LYS A 436 -19.94 -9.11 19.87
N ASP A 437 -19.19 -9.59 20.86
CA ASP A 437 -19.61 -9.68 22.27
C ASP A 437 -19.62 -8.33 23.01
N ASN A 438 -19.16 -7.25 22.36
CA ASN A 438 -19.04 -5.91 22.96
C ASN A 438 -19.82 -4.84 22.17
N PRO A 439 -21.14 -5.00 21.97
CA PRO A 439 -21.96 -4.03 21.22
C PRO A 439 -21.96 -2.62 21.81
N GLU A 440 -21.81 -2.49 23.13
CA GLU A 440 -21.71 -1.21 23.82
C GLU A 440 -20.45 -0.42 23.41
N VAL A 441 -19.34 -1.10 23.11
CA VAL A 441 -18.12 -0.43 22.62
C VAL A 441 -18.40 0.22 21.26
N ARG A 442 -19.10 -0.47 20.35
CA ARG A 442 -19.49 0.08 19.05
C ARG A 442 -20.45 1.26 19.18
N LEU A 443 -21.43 1.16 20.07
CA LEU A 443 -22.35 2.27 20.36
C LEU A 443 -21.60 3.51 20.85
N MET A 444 -20.68 3.35 21.81
CA MET A 444 -19.86 4.47 22.28
C MET A 444 -18.99 5.04 21.16
N GLN A 445 -18.37 4.19 20.34
CA GLN A 445 -17.60 4.66 19.19
C GLN A 445 -18.45 5.45 18.19
N ALA A 446 -19.66 4.98 17.87
CA ALA A 446 -20.59 5.71 17.01
C ALA A 446 -20.98 7.07 17.62
N ALA A 447 -21.26 7.13 18.92
CA ALA A 447 -21.56 8.38 19.61
C ALA A 447 -20.39 9.38 19.58
N ILE A 448 -19.15 8.89 19.72
CA ILE A 448 -17.95 9.72 19.55
C ILE A 448 -17.87 10.24 18.11
N CYS A 449 -18.12 9.38 17.12
CA CYS A 449 -18.09 9.76 15.72
C CYS A 449 -19.11 10.87 15.41
N THR A 450 -20.37 10.70 15.80
CA THR A 450 -21.42 11.70 15.56
C THR A 450 -21.10 13.01 16.27
N TYR A 451 -20.59 12.97 17.51
CA TYR A 451 -20.14 14.18 18.22
C TYR A 451 -19.08 14.95 17.42
N PHE A 452 -18.08 14.26 16.87
CA PHE A 452 -17.04 14.94 16.10
C PHE A 452 -17.54 15.49 14.76
N ILE A 453 -18.45 14.78 14.08
CA ILE A 453 -19.11 15.29 12.87
C ILE A 453 -19.85 16.60 13.20
N GLU A 454 -20.67 16.62 14.25
CA GLU A 454 -21.37 17.82 14.72
C GLU A 454 -20.42 18.95 15.14
N HIS A 455 -19.34 18.60 15.84
CA HIS A 455 -18.32 19.55 16.26
C HIS A 455 -17.69 20.25 15.04
N ILE A 456 -17.34 19.49 14.00
CA ILE A 456 -16.80 20.06 12.77
C ILE A 456 -17.84 20.91 12.05
N ILE A 457 -19.10 20.46 11.97
CA ILE A 457 -20.20 21.23 11.36
C ILE A 457 -20.35 22.60 12.01
N LYS A 458 -20.41 22.63 13.35
CA LYS A 458 -20.53 23.87 14.13
C LYS A 458 -19.29 24.74 13.98
N ARG A 459 -18.09 24.17 14.12
CA ARG A 459 -16.82 24.92 14.07
C ARG A 459 -16.53 25.51 12.70
N LYS A 460 -16.96 24.85 11.63
CA LYS A 460 -16.79 25.33 10.25
C LYS A 460 -17.98 26.13 9.72
N ASN A 461 -19.05 26.26 10.52
CA ASN A 461 -20.26 26.97 10.14
C ASN A 461 -20.88 26.45 8.83
N ILE A 462 -20.99 25.12 8.73
CA ILE A 462 -21.47 24.38 7.55
C ILE A 462 -22.76 23.62 7.86
N GLN A 463 -23.69 24.24 8.58
CA GLN A 463 -24.94 23.58 9.04
C GLN A 463 -25.85 23.11 7.90
N LYS A 464 -25.62 23.60 6.67
CA LYS A 464 -26.34 23.19 5.45
C LYS A 464 -25.56 22.19 4.60
N ALA A 465 -24.39 21.73 5.05
CA ALA A 465 -23.60 20.77 4.29
C ALA A 465 -24.33 19.43 4.18
N GLY A 466 -24.11 18.75 3.05
CA GLY A 466 -24.42 17.33 2.96
C GLY A 466 -23.51 16.54 3.88
N ILE A 467 -24.01 15.47 4.48
CA ILE A 467 -23.23 14.55 5.30
C ILE A 467 -23.37 13.18 4.69
N ILE A 468 -22.24 12.52 4.46
CA ILE A 468 -22.19 11.11 4.10
C ILE A 468 -21.28 10.43 5.12
N PHE A 469 -21.79 9.44 5.83
CA PHE A 469 -21.06 8.66 6.83
C PHE A 469 -21.01 7.19 6.43
N CYS A 470 -19.93 6.83 5.78
CA CYS A 470 -19.60 5.49 5.33
C CYS A 470 -18.86 4.70 6.40
N GLY A 471 -18.93 3.38 6.33
CA GLY A 471 -18.08 2.53 7.15
C GLY A 471 -18.52 1.08 7.22
N ASP A 472 -17.61 0.28 7.76
CA ASP A 472 -17.92 -1.00 8.37
C ASP A 472 -18.23 -0.73 9.86
N PHE A 473 -19.50 -0.83 10.22
CA PHE A 473 -19.96 -0.54 11.57
C PHE A 473 -19.92 -1.77 12.47
N ASN A 474 -19.62 -2.96 11.93
CA ASN A 474 -19.67 -4.24 12.64
C ASN A 474 -20.96 -4.39 13.47
N SER A 475 -22.08 -3.86 12.96
CA SER A 475 -23.33 -3.69 13.70
C SER A 475 -24.50 -4.07 12.81
N LEU A 476 -25.32 -5.03 13.27
CA LEU A 476 -26.54 -5.46 12.56
C LEU A 476 -27.65 -4.40 12.63
N PRO A 477 -28.66 -4.45 11.74
CA PRO A 477 -29.76 -3.47 11.71
C PRO A 477 -30.61 -3.36 12.99
N ASP A 478 -30.60 -4.37 13.86
CA ASP A 478 -31.32 -4.37 15.14
C ASP A 478 -30.42 -3.94 16.32
N SER A 479 -29.15 -3.66 16.06
CA SER A 479 -28.18 -3.33 17.10
C SER A 479 -28.41 -1.94 17.71
N PRO A 480 -28.01 -1.72 18.98
CA PRO A 480 -28.06 -0.40 19.61
C PRO A 480 -27.31 0.69 18.81
N THR A 481 -26.21 0.32 18.15
CA THR A 481 -25.43 1.23 17.31
C THR A 481 -26.22 1.71 16.10
N TYR A 482 -26.88 0.79 15.38
CA TYR A 482 -27.70 1.15 14.22
C TYR A 482 -28.92 1.98 14.64
N ASN A 483 -29.61 1.56 15.71
CA ASN A 483 -30.76 2.28 16.25
C ASN A 483 -30.39 3.70 16.70
N PHE A 484 -29.23 3.87 17.34
CA PHE A 484 -28.69 5.19 17.70
C PHE A 484 -28.55 6.10 16.49
N LEU A 485 -27.88 5.61 15.42
CA LEU A 485 -27.61 6.37 14.21
C LEU A 485 -28.89 6.74 13.45
N MET A 486 -29.88 5.85 13.39
CA MET A 486 -31.14 6.08 12.69
C MET A 486 -32.14 6.92 13.49
N SER A 487 -32.22 6.72 14.81
CA SER A 487 -33.26 7.33 15.66
C SER A 487 -32.81 8.63 16.32
N ASN A 488 -31.58 9.09 16.06
CA ASN A 488 -30.93 10.23 16.72
C ASN A 488 -30.71 10.05 18.24
N LYS A 489 -31.16 8.95 18.83
CA LYS A 489 -31.05 8.69 20.26
C LYS A 489 -31.02 7.20 20.57
N GLN A 490 -30.35 6.85 21.65
CA GLN A 490 -30.35 5.49 22.19
C GLN A 490 -30.27 5.53 23.71
N GLU A 491 -31.21 4.86 24.37
CA GLU A 491 -31.14 4.62 25.80
C GLU A 491 -30.09 3.55 26.09
N CYS A 492 -29.15 3.86 26.99
CA CYS A 492 -28.16 2.90 27.45
C CYS A 492 -28.70 2.14 28.66
N SER A 493 -29.21 0.93 28.41
CA SER A 493 -29.79 0.04 29.44
C SER A 493 -28.77 -0.52 30.44
N THR A 494 -27.49 -0.20 30.26
CA THR A 494 -26.36 -0.83 30.95
C THR A 494 -26.10 -0.30 32.36
N ILE A 495 -26.67 0.85 32.75
CA ILE A 495 -26.49 1.41 34.11
C ILE A 495 -27.85 1.62 34.79
N ARG A 496 -28.31 0.60 35.52
CA ARG A 496 -29.27 0.75 36.63
C ARG A 496 -28.51 1.00 37.94
N ASN A 497 -27.61 1.99 37.98
CA ASN A 497 -27.11 2.47 39.27
C ASN A 497 -28.04 3.58 39.75
N SER A 498 -28.90 3.22 40.69
CA SER A 498 -29.94 4.02 41.33
C SER A 498 -29.44 5.22 42.15
N GLU A 499 -28.21 5.69 41.93
CA GLU A 499 -27.58 6.69 42.81
C GLU A 499 -27.07 7.94 42.08
N ASN A 500 -27.05 7.98 40.75
CA ASN A 500 -26.70 9.19 40.00
C ASN A 500 -27.68 9.44 38.86
N ASN A 501 -28.38 10.58 38.90
CA ASN A 501 -29.27 11.13 37.85
C ASN A 501 -28.50 11.52 36.58
N ALA A 502 -27.60 10.68 36.08
CA ALA A 502 -26.89 10.93 34.83
C ALA A 502 -27.82 10.60 33.64
N ASP A 503 -27.91 11.50 32.65
CA ASP A 503 -28.63 11.27 31.40
C ASP A 503 -28.05 10.03 30.69
N SER A 504 -28.75 8.90 30.79
CA SER A 504 -28.38 7.62 30.20
C SER A 504 -28.67 7.54 28.69
N THR A 505 -29.19 8.63 28.12
CA THR A 505 -29.55 8.68 26.70
C THR A 505 -28.42 9.33 25.90
N LEU A 506 -27.86 8.57 24.95
CA LEU A 506 -27.01 9.14 23.92
C LEU A 506 -27.88 9.80 22.86
N LYS A 507 -27.47 10.98 22.36
CA LYS A 507 -28.21 11.74 21.35
C LYS A 507 -27.27 12.36 20.31
N HIS A 508 -27.75 12.51 19.08
CA HIS A 508 -27.15 13.31 18.01
C HIS A 508 -28.25 14.04 17.21
N TYR A 509 -27.86 14.92 16.29
CA TYR A 509 -28.73 15.84 15.54
C TYR A 509 -28.48 15.79 14.03
N LEU A 510 -27.75 14.78 13.56
CA LEU A 510 -27.35 14.61 12.16
C LEU A 510 -28.49 14.16 11.21
N CYS A 511 -29.66 13.77 11.73
CA CYS A 511 -30.81 13.32 10.93
C CYS A 511 -30.42 12.30 9.86
N LEU A 512 -29.84 11.17 10.29
CA LEU A 512 -29.28 10.19 9.36
C LEU A 512 -30.31 9.15 8.91
N ASP A 513 -30.17 8.69 7.67
CA ASP A 513 -30.85 7.52 7.12
C ASP A 513 -29.83 6.63 6.38
N SER A 514 -30.13 5.34 6.17
CA SER A 514 -29.26 4.39 5.46
C SER A 514 -29.55 4.41 3.96
N ALA A 515 -28.62 4.94 3.15
CA ALA A 515 -28.84 5.15 1.72
C ALA A 515 -29.11 3.85 0.94
N CYS A 516 -28.48 2.75 1.35
CA CYS A 516 -28.66 1.43 0.73
C CYS A 516 -29.67 0.55 1.49
N GLY A 517 -30.40 1.12 2.47
CA GLY A 517 -31.31 0.38 3.33
C GLY A 517 -30.58 -0.63 4.22
N VAL A 518 -31.14 -1.83 4.31
CA VAL A 518 -30.63 -2.97 5.11
C VAL A 518 -30.55 -4.21 4.21
N PRO A 519 -29.50 -4.35 3.38
CA PRO A 519 -29.28 -5.56 2.61
C PRO A 519 -29.32 -6.80 3.50
N GLU A 520 -29.66 -7.97 2.93
CA GLU A 520 -29.65 -9.22 3.68
C GLU A 520 -28.28 -9.48 4.33
N TYR A 521 -27.22 -9.17 3.57
CA TYR A 521 -25.86 -9.19 4.05
C TYR A 521 -24.98 -8.22 3.26
N THR A 522 -23.93 -7.75 3.92
CA THR A 522 -22.82 -7.03 3.29
C THR A 522 -21.49 -7.72 3.55
N ASN A 523 -21.42 -8.60 4.56
CA ASN A 523 -20.34 -9.56 4.79
C ASN A 523 -20.90 -10.99 4.64
N PHE A 524 -20.18 -11.86 3.92
CA PHE A 524 -20.60 -13.24 3.70
C PHE A 524 -19.41 -14.21 3.78
N THR A 525 -19.28 -14.91 4.89
CA THR A 525 -18.25 -15.92 5.12
C THR A 525 -18.86 -17.23 5.62
N GLY A 526 -18.06 -18.30 5.69
CA GLY A 526 -18.49 -19.56 6.32
C GLY A 526 -18.83 -19.44 7.81
N GLU A 527 -18.30 -18.44 8.53
CA GLU A 527 -18.54 -18.26 9.97
C GLU A 527 -19.66 -17.26 10.30
N PHE A 528 -19.86 -16.28 9.42
CA PHE A 528 -20.78 -15.17 9.66
C PHE A 528 -21.34 -14.63 8.34
N VAL A 529 -22.64 -14.31 8.38
CA VAL A 529 -23.37 -13.63 7.31
C VAL A 529 -24.21 -12.52 7.95
N GLY A 530 -24.12 -11.30 7.44
CA GLY A 530 -24.94 -10.20 7.94
C GLY A 530 -24.62 -8.83 7.35
N CYS A 531 -25.53 -7.89 7.58
CA CYS A 531 -25.38 -6.49 7.17
C CYS A 531 -24.57 -5.72 8.23
N LEU A 532 -23.33 -5.37 7.89
CA LEU A 532 -22.39 -4.68 8.77
C LEU A 532 -21.99 -3.30 8.25
N ASP A 533 -22.13 -3.10 6.94
CA ASP A 533 -21.69 -1.91 6.23
C ASP A 533 -22.88 -1.00 5.94
N TYR A 534 -22.67 0.31 6.03
CA TYR A 534 -23.71 1.30 5.75
C TYR A 534 -23.13 2.55 5.08
N ILE A 535 -23.96 3.20 4.27
CA ILE A 535 -23.76 4.58 3.82
C ILE A 535 -24.86 5.39 4.48
N PHE A 536 -24.59 5.96 5.65
CA PHE A 536 -25.53 6.89 6.27
C PHE A 536 -25.44 8.25 5.59
N TYR A 537 -26.56 8.95 5.46
CA TYR A 537 -26.59 10.29 4.88
C TYR A 537 -27.54 11.19 5.66
N SER A 538 -27.26 12.50 5.66
CA SER A 538 -28.15 13.50 6.26
C SER A 538 -29.41 13.68 5.41
N MET A 539 -30.53 13.12 5.87
CA MET A 539 -31.78 13.06 5.10
C MET A 539 -32.47 14.42 4.97
N ASP A 540 -32.09 15.41 5.75
CA ASP A 540 -32.61 16.78 5.69
C ASP A 540 -31.95 17.59 4.55
N THR A 541 -30.71 17.28 4.17
CA THR A 541 -29.97 18.00 3.10
C THR A 541 -29.80 17.19 1.82
N LEU A 542 -29.81 15.86 1.89
CA LEU A 542 -29.63 14.96 0.75
C LEU A 542 -30.84 14.03 0.58
N LYS A 543 -31.00 13.48 -0.62
CA LYS A 543 -31.95 12.41 -0.95
C LYS A 543 -31.26 11.33 -1.77
N VAL A 544 -31.66 10.07 -1.56
CA VAL A 544 -31.27 8.95 -2.42
C VAL A 544 -32.08 9.00 -3.71
N THR A 545 -31.41 8.78 -4.84
CA THR A 545 -32.03 8.72 -6.16
C THR A 545 -31.88 7.36 -6.82
N GLU A 546 -30.83 6.61 -6.45
CA GLU A 546 -30.56 5.29 -6.98
C GLU A 546 -29.75 4.49 -5.95
N VAL A 547 -29.98 3.18 -5.88
CA VAL A 547 -29.14 2.23 -5.15
C VAL A 547 -28.75 1.15 -6.14
N ILE A 548 -27.44 0.88 -6.28
CA ILE A 548 -26.97 -0.17 -7.17
C ILE A 548 -27.25 -1.51 -6.50
N PRO A 549 -27.91 -2.46 -7.19
CA PRO A 549 -28.33 -3.72 -6.57
C PRO A 549 -27.16 -4.51 -6.02
N MET A 550 -27.42 -5.29 -4.97
CA MET A 550 -26.49 -6.29 -4.44
C MET A 550 -26.28 -7.40 -5.49
N PRO A 551 -25.12 -8.08 -5.51
CA PRO A 551 -24.91 -9.23 -6.39
C PRO A 551 -25.94 -10.32 -6.08
N ARG A 552 -26.30 -11.08 -7.12
CA ARG A 552 -27.18 -12.23 -6.97
C ARG A 552 -26.58 -13.24 -5.98
N HIS A 553 -27.42 -13.86 -5.16
CA HIS A 553 -26.98 -14.78 -4.12
C HIS A 553 -26.21 -15.98 -4.67
N ASP A 554 -26.62 -16.51 -5.83
CA ASP A 554 -25.94 -17.62 -6.51
C ASP A 554 -24.49 -17.29 -6.89
N HIS A 555 -24.18 -16.04 -7.25
CA HIS A 555 -22.79 -15.60 -7.46
C HIS A 555 -21.99 -15.57 -6.16
N VAL A 556 -22.60 -15.15 -5.05
CA VAL A 556 -21.94 -15.04 -3.74
C VAL A 556 -21.56 -16.42 -3.19
N ILE A 557 -22.45 -17.41 -3.35
CA ILE A 557 -22.23 -18.78 -2.84
C ILE A 557 -21.56 -19.72 -3.84
N ALA A 558 -21.24 -19.25 -5.06
CA ALA A 558 -20.67 -20.07 -6.13
C ALA A 558 -19.39 -20.81 -5.69
N GLN A 559 -18.62 -20.22 -4.78
CA GLN A 559 -17.44 -20.81 -4.15
C GLN A 559 -17.59 -20.90 -2.61
N VAL A 560 -18.79 -21.25 -2.15
CA VAL A 560 -19.20 -21.39 -0.74
C VAL A 560 -19.36 -20.07 0.01
N GLY A 561 -18.42 -19.14 -0.11
CA GLY A 561 -18.49 -17.81 0.51
C GLY A 561 -17.42 -16.86 -0.02
N LEU A 562 -17.22 -15.73 0.68
CA LEU A 562 -16.30 -14.68 0.28
C LEU A 562 -15.07 -14.59 1.23
N PRO A 563 -13.87 -14.21 0.74
CA PRO A 563 -13.54 -13.87 -0.63
C PRO A 563 -13.52 -15.11 -1.53
N SER A 564 -13.58 -14.88 -2.84
CA SER A 564 -13.58 -15.92 -3.87
C SER A 564 -12.71 -15.48 -5.04
N GLU A 565 -12.58 -16.30 -6.08
CA GLU A 565 -11.86 -15.88 -7.29
C GLU A 565 -12.57 -14.74 -8.04
N TYR A 566 -13.84 -14.50 -7.73
CA TYR A 566 -14.69 -13.49 -8.37
C TYR A 566 -14.92 -12.25 -7.49
N PHE A 567 -14.72 -12.37 -6.19
CA PHE A 567 -14.93 -11.31 -5.20
C PHE A 567 -13.65 -11.11 -4.35
N PRO A 568 -13.05 -9.91 -4.37
CA PRO A 568 -11.74 -9.67 -3.76
C PRO A 568 -11.76 -9.41 -2.25
N SER A 569 -12.94 -9.42 -1.63
CA SER A 569 -13.17 -9.15 -0.22
C SER A 569 -14.21 -10.13 0.34
N ASP A 570 -14.25 -10.31 1.66
CA ASP A 570 -15.36 -10.96 2.36
C ASP A 570 -16.59 -10.06 2.55
N HIS A 571 -16.46 -8.78 2.20
CA HIS A 571 -17.55 -7.82 2.12
C HIS A 571 -17.99 -7.56 0.67
N ILE A 572 -19.11 -6.88 0.51
CA ILE A 572 -19.68 -6.42 -0.77
C ILE A 572 -19.78 -4.90 -0.75
N ALA A 573 -19.28 -4.25 -1.81
CA ALA A 573 -19.36 -2.80 -1.93
C ALA A 573 -20.82 -2.30 -1.93
N LEU A 574 -21.14 -1.33 -1.07
CA LEU A 574 -22.39 -0.58 -1.12
C LEU A 574 -22.25 0.64 -2.02
N ILE A 575 -23.26 0.90 -2.85
CA ILE A 575 -23.20 2.01 -3.83
C ILE A 575 -24.58 2.63 -3.96
N CYS A 576 -24.65 3.95 -3.83
CA CYS A 576 -25.86 4.73 -4.05
C CYS A 576 -25.56 6.05 -4.77
N THR A 577 -26.56 6.61 -5.42
CA THR A 577 -26.53 7.98 -5.97
C THR A 577 -27.40 8.90 -5.11
N LEU A 578 -26.77 9.94 -4.57
CA LEU A 578 -27.40 10.97 -3.74
C LEU A 578 -27.52 12.29 -4.52
N GLN A 579 -28.49 13.11 -4.16
CA GLN A 579 -28.64 14.50 -4.66
C GLN A 579 -28.95 15.44 -3.50
N TRP A 580 -28.55 16.71 -3.62
CA TRP A 580 -29.01 17.75 -2.71
C TRP A 580 -30.52 17.94 -2.83
N LYS A 581 -31.18 18.12 -1.68
CA LYS A 581 -32.57 18.58 -1.63
C LYS A 581 -32.62 20.06 -2.04
N LYS A 582 -33.66 20.41 -2.78
CA LYS A 582 -33.92 21.79 -3.21
C LYS A 582 -34.43 22.65 -2.06
#